data_AF-A0A1C7LX05-F1
#
_entry.id   AF-A0A1C7LX05-F1
#
_cell.length_a   1.000
_cell.length_b   1.000
_cell.length_c   1.000
_cell.angle_alpha   90.00
_cell.angle_beta   90.00
_cell.angle_gamma   90.00
#
_symmetry.space_group_name_H-M   'P 1'
#
loop_
_entity.id
_entity.type
_entity.pdbx_description
1 polymer ?
#
loop_
_entity_poly.entity_id
_entity_poly.type
_entity_poly.pdbx_seq_one_letter_code
_entity_poly.pdbx_strand_id
1 'polypeptide(L)'
;MMNTFTKFIFLFMLSVVAVVSAIPISIRDVFVPPVTYPHYGTVWKIGQHHNVTWDTSGAPVNITNKFGLVVLAKGGLEDIDHPLASNFSILDGRVVVKVPDVTPGNDYAIVLFGDSGNFSPNFTITK
;
A
#
# COMPACT_ATOMS: atom_id res chain seq x y z
N MET A 1 27.17 -49.88 61.40
CA MET A 1 27.77 -48.63 61.92
C MET A 1 27.64 -47.57 60.84
N MET A 2 27.27 -46.37 61.25
CA MET A 2 26.59 -45.30 60.50
C MET A 2 27.34 -44.66 59.32
N ASN A 3 26.55 -44.22 58.34
CA ASN A 3 26.72 -43.29 57.21
C ASN A 3 27.79 -42.18 57.31
N THR A 4 28.37 -41.85 56.15
CA THR A 4 28.94 -40.51 55.86
C THR A 4 28.68 -40.12 54.39
N PHE A 5 27.44 -39.79 54.02
CA PHE A 5 27.03 -38.42 53.65
C PHE A 5 28.22 -37.46 53.41
N THR A 6 28.85 -37.52 52.24
CA THR A 6 29.83 -36.51 51.81
C THR A 6 29.43 -35.91 50.47
N LYS A 7 28.62 -34.85 50.59
CA LYS A 7 28.75 -33.56 49.90
C LYS A 7 28.60 -33.55 48.37
N PHE A 8 27.34 -33.29 48.02
CA PHE A 8 26.88 -32.49 46.88
C PHE A 8 27.75 -31.26 46.52
N ILE A 9 27.60 -30.82 45.26
CA ILE A 9 27.93 -29.50 44.64
C ILE A 9 29.40 -29.36 44.18
N PHE A 10 29.72 -29.24 42.88
CA PHE A 10 29.55 -28.00 42.09
C PHE A 10 29.40 -28.23 40.57
N LEU A 11 28.33 -27.62 40.03
CA LEU A 11 28.00 -27.40 38.62
C LEU A 11 28.97 -26.40 37.98
N PHE A 12 29.39 -26.60 36.72
CA PHE A 12 29.62 -25.47 35.81
C PHE A 12 29.59 -25.90 34.33
N MET A 13 28.38 -26.19 33.80
CA MET A 13 28.17 -25.99 32.36
C MET A 13 28.02 -24.49 32.14
N LEU A 14 29.06 -23.85 31.61
CA LEU A 14 29.00 -22.45 31.20
C LEU A 14 28.21 -22.37 29.88
N SER A 15 26.89 -22.34 29.99
CA SER A 15 26.02 -21.99 28.86
C SER A 15 26.19 -20.50 28.56
N VAL A 16 26.90 -20.18 27.48
CA VAL A 16 26.99 -18.82 26.96
C VAL A 16 25.62 -18.44 26.40
N VAL A 17 24.87 -17.63 27.14
CA VAL A 17 23.66 -16.99 26.61
C VAL A 17 24.11 -15.80 25.78
N ALA A 18 24.07 -15.94 24.45
CA ALA A 18 24.24 -14.80 23.56
C ALA A 18 23.01 -13.89 23.69
N VAL A 19 23.18 -12.70 24.25
CA VAL A 19 22.14 -11.66 24.23
C VAL A 19 22.19 -11.02 22.85
N VAL A 20 21.28 -11.42 21.96
CA VAL A 20 21.04 -10.70 20.71
C VAL A 20 20.25 -9.44 21.05
N SER A 21 20.89 -8.27 20.98
CA SER A 21 20.17 -7.00 20.98
C SER A 21 19.56 -6.79 19.60
N ALA A 22 18.26 -7.03 19.46
CA ALA A 22 17.53 -6.60 18.27
C ALA A 22 17.38 -5.08 18.32
N ILE A 23 17.87 -4.38 17.30
CA ILE A 23 17.52 -2.99 17.07
C ILE A 23 16.02 -2.98 16.74
N PRO A 24 15.19 -2.10 17.36
CA PRO A 24 13.81 -1.98 16.93
C PRO A 24 13.80 -1.63 15.44
N ILE A 25 13.21 -2.51 14.64
CA ILE A 25 13.01 -2.27 13.22
C ILE A 25 12.06 -1.07 13.15
N SER A 26 12.51 0.05 12.59
CA SER A 26 11.58 1.08 12.14
C SER A 26 10.73 0.45 11.05
N ILE A 27 9.58 -0.11 11.41
CA ILE A 27 8.66 -0.72 10.46
C ILE A 27 8.29 0.41 9.49
N ARG A 28 8.80 0.31 8.26
CA ARG A 28 8.23 1.10 7.17
C ARG A 28 6.96 0.37 6.79
N ASP A 29 5.83 1.01 7.05
CA ASP A 29 4.54 0.39 6.81
C ASP A 29 4.16 0.52 5.34
N VAL A 30 3.56 -0.53 4.82
CA VAL A 30 2.95 -0.58 3.48
C VAL A 30 1.76 0.38 3.51
N PHE A 31 1.81 1.44 2.71
CA PHE A 31 0.71 2.41 2.65
C PHE A 31 -0.14 2.17 1.39
N VAL A 32 -1.41 1.82 1.62
CA VAL A 32 -2.40 1.52 0.58
C VAL A 32 -3.66 2.35 0.85
N PRO A 33 -3.64 3.64 0.51
CA PRO A 33 -4.78 4.52 0.78
C PRO A 33 -6.01 4.12 -0.04
N PRO A 34 -7.22 4.10 0.55
CA PRO A 34 -8.43 3.77 -0.18
C PRO A 34 -8.81 4.91 -1.13
N VAL A 35 -9.09 4.57 -2.39
CA VAL A 35 -9.60 5.53 -3.38
C VAL A 35 -11.04 5.92 -3.00
N THR A 36 -11.31 7.22 -2.90
CA THR A 36 -12.63 7.78 -2.56
C THR A 36 -13.35 8.38 -3.78
N TYR A 37 -12.61 8.72 -4.84
CA TYR A 37 -13.17 9.12 -6.13
C TYR A 37 -12.24 8.68 -7.27
N PRO A 38 -12.76 8.12 -8.37
CA PRO A 38 -14.18 7.93 -8.69
C PRO A 38 -14.86 6.86 -7.82
N HIS A 39 -16.17 7.00 -7.63
CA HIS A 39 -17.00 6.02 -6.92
C HIS A 39 -18.08 5.45 -7.86
N TYR A 40 -18.83 4.46 -7.40
CA TYR A 40 -19.94 3.88 -8.15
C TYR A 40 -20.90 4.96 -8.67
N GLY A 41 -21.31 4.83 -9.93
CA GLY A 41 -22.18 5.80 -10.61
C GLY A 41 -21.47 7.04 -11.17
N THR A 42 -20.16 7.20 -10.94
CA THR A 42 -19.38 8.27 -11.57
C THR A 42 -19.33 8.08 -13.09
N VAL A 43 -19.43 9.19 -13.82
CA VAL A 43 -19.29 9.25 -15.28
C VAL A 43 -18.19 10.23 -15.66
N TRP A 44 -17.19 9.75 -16.37
CA TRP A 44 -16.11 10.55 -16.94
C TRP A 44 -16.27 10.65 -18.46
N LYS A 45 -15.90 11.79 -19.03
CA LYS A 45 -15.88 11.98 -20.48
C LYS A 45 -14.45 11.97 -21.00
N ILE A 46 -14.23 11.30 -22.13
CA ILE A 46 -12.93 11.23 -22.79
C ILE A 46 -12.36 12.64 -23.01
N GLY A 47 -11.07 12.80 -22.73
CA GLY A 47 -10.33 14.06 -22.87
C GLY A 47 -10.57 15.09 -21.76
N GLN A 48 -11.56 14.91 -20.89
CA GLN A 48 -11.76 15.78 -19.73
C GLN A 48 -10.72 15.52 -18.64
N HIS A 49 -10.57 16.49 -17.75
CA HIS A 49 -9.73 16.35 -16.55
C HIS A 49 -10.61 16.08 -15.34
N HIS A 50 -10.24 15.08 -14.56
CA HIS A 50 -10.92 14.72 -13.33
C HIS A 50 -9.91 14.59 -12.20
N ASN A 51 -10.38 14.82 -10.97
CA ASN A 51 -9.60 14.41 -9.81
C ASN A 51 -9.66 12.88 -9.69
N VAL A 52 -8.58 12.29 -9.20
CA VAL A 52 -8.60 11.03 -8.46
C VAL A 52 -8.32 11.40 -7.02
N THR A 53 -9.13 10.95 -6.08
CA THR A 53 -8.98 11.27 -4.64
C THR A 53 -8.92 10.03 -3.79
N TRP A 54 -8.20 10.11 -2.69
CA TRP A 54 -8.02 9.02 -1.74
C TRP A 54 -7.92 9.55 -0.31
N ASP A 55 -8.15 8.68 0.67
CA ASP A 55 -8.00 9.03 2.08
C ASP A 55 -6.55 8.84 2.56
N THR A 56 -5.99 9.88 3.15
CA THR A 56 -4.63 9.89 3.72
C THR A 56 -4.61 9.84 5.25
N SER A 57 -5.78 9.79 5.90
CA SER A 57 -5.91 9.81 7.36
C SER A 57 -5.20 8.64 8.07
N GLY A 58 -5.08 7.50 7.38
CA GLY A 58 -4.37 6.31 7.86
C GLY A 58 -2.89 6.23 7.52
N ALA A 59 -2.26 7.32 7.07
CA ALA A 59 -0.87 7.29 6.66
C ALA A 59 0.10 7.02 7.84
N PRO A 60 1.04 6.07 7.72
CA PRO A 60 2.06 5.84 8.72
C PRO A 60 3.10 6.97 8.71
N VAL A 61 3.80 7.16 9.83
CA VAL A 61 4.88 8.16 9.94
C VAL A 61 6.02 7.85 8.95
N ASN A 62 6.32 6.57 8.78
CA ASN A 62 7.37 6.07 7.89
C ASN A 62 6.76 5.29 6.73
N ILE A 63 6.50 5.99 5.62
CA ILE A 63 5.99 5.39 4.38
C ILE A 63 7.15 4.81 3.56
N THR A 64 6.99 3.58 3.09
CA THR A 64 7.99 2.89 2.26
C THR A 64 8.09 3.54 0.87
N ASN A 65 6.98 3.62 0.13
CA ASN A 65 6.89 4.33 -1.15
C ASN A 65 6.02 5.58 -1.04
N LYS A 66 6.66 6.75 -1.18
CA LYS A 66 5.98 8.05 -1.13
C LYS A 66 5.47 8.53 -2.49
N PHE A 67 5.85 7.86 -3.58
CA PHE A 67 5.49 8.28 -4.92
C PHE A 67 4.34 7.44 -5.44
N GLY A 68 3.24 8.13 -5.79
CA GLY A 68 2.04 7.50 -6.30
C GLY A 68 2.10 7.26 -7.81
N LEU A 69 1.31 6.27 -8.24
CA LEU A 69 1.02 5.97 -9.63
C LEU A 69 -0.49 5.71 -9.75
N VAL A 70 -1.15 6.37 -10.70
CA VAL A 70 -2.56 6.13 -11.03
C VAL A 70 -2.63 5.49 -12.40
N VAL A 71 -3.28 4.33 -12.47
CA VAL A 71 -3.55 3.64 -13.74
C VAL A 71 -5.05 3.41 -13.90
N LEU A 72 -5.46 3.22 -15.15
CA LEU A 72 -6.81 2.80 -15.49
C LEU A 72 -6.86 1.27 -15.55
N ALA A 73 -7.93 0.68 -15.04
CA ALA A 73 -8.23 -0.73 -15.22
C ALA A 73 -9.59 -0.89 -15.93
N LYS A 74 -9.73 -1.94 -16.75
CA LYS A 74 -11.00 -2.29 -17.41
C LYS A 74 -11.28 -3.78 -17.19
N GLY A 75 -12.45 -4.10 -16.64
CA GLY A 75 -12.82 -5.49 -16.36
C GLY A 75 -11.83 -6.18 -15.40
N GLY A 76 -11.18 -5.42 -14.53
CA GLY A 76 -10.14 -5.91 -13.61
C GLY A 76 -8.73 -6.04 -14.19
N LEU A 77 -8.53 -5.72 -15.47
CA LEU A 77 -7.20 -5.72 -16.10
C LEU A 77 -6.60 -4.31 -16.04
N GLU A 78 -5.41 -4.21 -15.45
CA GLU A 78 -4.68 -2.96 -15.24
C GLU A 78 -3.87 -2.56 -16.49
N ASP A 79 -3.91 -1.27 -16.85
CA ASP A 79 -3.08 -0.69 -17.91
C ASP A 79 -1.85 0.00 -17.31
N ILE A 80 -0.90 -0.80 -16.82
CA ILE A 80 0.30 -0.31 -16.13
C ILE A 80 1.24 0.46 -17.09
N ASP A 81 1.24 0.09 -18.38
CA ASP A 81 2.13 0.69 -19.38
C ASP A 81 1.71 2.11 -19.78
N HIS A 82 0.46 2.50 -19.52
CA HIS A 82 -0.09 3.83 -19.84
C HIS A 82 -0.67 4.52 -18.59
N PRO A 83 0.16 4.91 -17.62
CA PRO A 83 -0.33 5.54 -16.41
C PRO A 83 -0.99 6.89 -16.69
N LEU A 84 -2.07 7.17 -15.96
CA LEU A 84 -2.78 8.44 -16.03
C LEU A 84 -2.03 9.57 -15.30
N ALA A 85 -1.31 9.22 -14.24
CA ALA A 85 -0.41 10.10 -13.50
C ALA A 85 0.65 9.29 -12.75
N SER A 86 1.83 9.88 -12.54
CA SER A 86 2.92 9.26 -11.80
C SER A 86 3.76 10.31 -11.06
N ASN A 87 4.59 9.86 -10.13
CA ASN A 87 5.59 10.68 -9.44
C ASN A 87 5.01 11.87 -8.65
N PHE A 88 3.78 11.74 -8.17
CA PHE A 88 3.16 12.65 -7.21
C PHE A 88 3.30 12.10 -5.78
N SER A 89 3.07 12.93 -4.76
CA SER A 89 3.16 12.45 -3.39
C SER A 89 1.87 11.70 -3.02
N ILE A 90 2.02 10.47 -2.50
CA ILE A 90 0.88 9.64 -2.05
C ILE A 90 0.12 10.28 -0.88
N LEU A 91 0.67 11.34 -0.28
CA LEU A 91 0.05 12.11 0.80
C LEU A 91 -0.77 13.31 0.31
N ASP A 92 -0.78 13.60 -1.00
CA ASP A 92 -1.47 14.77 -1.54
C ASP A 92 -3.00 14.63 -1.47
N GLY A 93 -3.51 13.39 -1.27
CA GLY A 93 -4.93 13.07 -1.18
C GLY A 93 -5.70 13.21 -2.51
N ARG A 94 -5.06 13.77 -3.54
CA ARG A 94 -5.61 13.86 -4.89
C ARG A 94 -4.53 14.06 -5.96
N VAL A 95 -4.86 13.67 -7.18
CA VAL A 95 -4.14 14.05 -8.39
C VAL A 95 -5.15 14.32 -9.52
N VAL A 96 -4.85 15.28 -10.39
CA VAL A 96 -5.67 15.52 -11.59
C VAL A 96 -5.16 14.64 -12.72
N VAL A 97 -6.07 13.93 -13.38
CA VAL A 97 -5.76 13.08 -14.54
C VAL A 97 -6.57 13.51 -15.75
N LYS A 98 -6.02 13.28 -16.95
CA LYS A 98 -6.77 13.39 -18.21
C LYS A 98 -7.33 12.03 -18.57
N VAL A 99 -8.62 11.99 -18.91
CA VAL A 99 -9.28 10.75 -19.35
C VAL A 99 -8.74 10.36 -20.73
N PRO A 100 -8.15 9.16 -20.89
CA PRO A 100 -7.58 8.72 -22.16
C PRO A 100 -8.67 8.42 -23.19
N ASP A 101 -8.27 8.35 -24.45
CA ASP A 101 -9.17 7.93 -25.54
C ASP A 101 -9.32 6.40 -25.52
N VAL A 102 -10.39 5.92 -24.88
CA VAL A 102 -10.68 4.49 -24.68
C VAL A 102 -12.10 4.17 -25.13
N THR A 103 -12.38 2.88 -25.35
CA THR A 103 -13.74 2.45 -25.71
C THR A 103 -14.72 2.72 -24.56
N PRO A 104 -15.82 3.47 -24.77
CA PRO A 104 -16.80 3.70 -23.71
C PRO A 104 -17.27 2.42 -23.02
N GLY A 105 -17.50 2.48 -21.71
CA GLY A 105 -17.88 1.33 -20.89
C GLY A 105 -18.11 1.71 -19.43
N ASN A 106 -18.67 0.79 -18.65
CA ASN A 106 -19.03 0.97 -17.24
C ASN A 106 -18.28 0.04 -16.27
N ASP A 107 -17.24 -0.61 -16.79
CA ASP A 107 -16.38 -1.60 -16.14
C ASP A 107 -14.97 -1.04 -15.88
N TYR A 108 -14.84 0.29 -15.81
CA TYR A 108 -13.58 0.96 -15.52
C TYR A 108 -13.36 1.13 -14.03
N ALA A 109 -12.12 1.00 -13.58
CA ALA A 109 -11.70 1.32 -12.23
C ALA A 109 -10.39 2.11 -12.26
N ILE A 110 -10.16 2.93 -11.24
CA ILE A 110 -8.85 3.51 -10.97
C ILE A 110 -8.11 2.58 -10.04
N VAL A 111 -6.83 2.35 -10.32
CA VAL A 111 -5.91 1.71 -9.36
C VAL A 111 -4.87 2.72 -8.94
N LEU A 112 -4.87 3.04 -7.65
CA LEU A 112 -3.87 3.90 -7.02
C LEU A 112 -2.79 3.02 -6.41
N PHE A 113 -1.55 3.16 -6.89
CA PHE A 113 -0.40 2.47 -6.37
C PHE A 113 0.41 3.39 -5.46
N GLY A 114 0.65 2.91 -4.23
CA GLY A 114 1.77 3.31 -3.38
C GLY A 114 2.76 2.16 -3.31
N ASP A 115 2.77 1.44 -2.20
CA ASP A 115 3.49 0.16 -2.07
C ASP A 115 2.73 -1.01 -2.73
N SER A 116 1.40 -0.90 -2.83
CA SER A 116 0.50 -1.83 -3.50
C SER A 116 -0.67 -1.06 -4.13
N GLY A 117 -1.43 -1.71 -5.01
CA GLY A 117 -2.56 -1.12 -5.71
C GLY A 117 -3.85 -1.15 -4.88
N ASN A 118 -4.59 -0.04 -4.88
CA ASN A 118 -5.95 0.05 -4.35
C ASN A 118 -6.94 0.37 -5.47
N PHE A 119 -7.91 -0.52 -5.69
CA PHE A 119 -8.96 -0.32 -6.69
C PHE A 119 -10.08 0.59 -6.17
N SER A 120 -10.50 1.53 -7.00
CA SER A 120 -11.79 2.18 -6.85
C SER A 120 -12.94 1.21 -7.17
N PRO A 121 -14.19 1.53 -6.78
CA PRO A 121 -15.36 0.93 -7.40
C PRO A 121 -15.38 1.17 -8.92
N ASN A 122 -16.13 0.33 -9.64
CA ASN A 122 -16.33 0.51 -11.07
C ASN A 122 -17.11 1.81 -11.36
N PHE A 123 -16.73 2.48 -12.45
CA PHE A 123 -17.34 3.70 -12.96
C PHE A 123 -17.43 3.68 -14.49
N THR A 124 -18.10 4.69 -15.05
CA THR A 124 -18.36 4.79 -16.49
C THR A 124 -17.47 5.80 -17.18
N ILE A 125 -16.92 5.44 -18.34
CA ILE A 125 -16.31 6.37 -19.28
C ILE A 125 -17.20 6.46 -20.53
N THR A 126 -17.54 7.68 -20.93
CA THR A 126 -18.28 7.99 -22.16
C THR A 126 -17.46 8.87 -23.10
N LYS A 127 -17.94 9.01 -24.34
CA LYS A 127 -17.47 10.07 -25.24
C LYS A 127 -17.76 11.46 -24.67
#